data_AF-A0A100Y1X5-F1
#
_entry.id   AF-A0A100Y1X5-F1
#
_cell.length_a   1.000
_cell.length_b   1.000
_cell.length_c   1.000
_cell.angle_alpha   90.00
_cell.angle_beta   90.00
_cell.angle_gamma   90.00
#
_symmetry.space_group_name_H-M   'P 1'
#
loop_
_entity.id
_entity.type
_entity.pdbx_description
1 polymer ?
#
loop_
_entity_poly.entity_id
_entity_poly.type
_entity_poly.pdbx_seq_one_letter_code
_entity_poly.pdbx_strand_id
1 'polypeptide(L)'
;MTTTDTAPAMRPDPLERLGAVLIERLGGAWVSDTRPGDRAVTLLHSVTDRRIGADPYQGRIILQAWTKGTTAVTPTAAYTPDLTKHEDLEDWLSTGDLADASAVMAAVVHQLLAQLPAEPGDTAAEEVLATRASELAEKATEFAAHLIRRQPVRAAAREIYRLAAQMVETADVVDDHRGY
;
A
#
# COMPACT_ATOMS: atom_id res chain seq x y z
N MET A 1 -25.88 -13.34 -40.92
CA MET A 1 -24.62 -12.84 -40.35
C MET A 1 -25.00 -11.83 -39.28
N THR A 2 -25.11 -12.27 -38.04
CA THR A 2 -25.36 -11.42 -36.87
C THR A 2 -24.01 -11.09 -36.26
N THR A 3 -23.61 -9.82 -36.36
CA THR A 3 -22.44 -9.28 -35.66
C THR A 3 -22.76 -9.25 -34.17
N THR A 4 -22.07 -10.09 -33.40
CA THR A 4 -22.06 -10.02 -31.94
C THR A 4 -21.39 -8.72 -31.54
N ASP A 5 -22.19 -7.75 -31.14
CA ASP A 5 -21.74 -6.52 -30.49
C ASP A 5 -21.05 -6.92 -29.18
N THR A 6 -19.72 -6.91 -29.21
CA THR A 6 -18.93 -7.18 -28.00
C THR A 6 -19.05 -5.93 -27.17
N ALA A 7 -19.85 -5.99 -26.10
CA ALA A 7 -19.93 -4.91 -25.12
C ALA A 7 -18.51 -4.44 -24.77
N PRO A 8 -18.25 -3.11 -24.76
CA PRO A 8 -16.93 -2.62 -24.38
C PRO A 8 -16.62 -3.20 -23.00
N ALA A 9 -15.45 -3.83 -22.87
CA ALA A 9 -14.99 -4.35 -21.59
C ALA A 9 -15.12 -3.21 -20.55
N MET A 10 -15.94 -3.42 -19.52
CA MET A 10 -16.06 -2.45 -18.44
C MET A 10 -14.66 -2.17 -17.90
N ARG A 11 -14.27 -0.90 -17.90
CA ARG A 11 -13.01 -0.48 -17.30
C ARG A 11 -13.04 -0.87 -15.81
N PRO A 12 -11.91 -1.33 -15.23
CA PRO A 12 -11.84 -1.60 -13.80
C PRO A 12 -12.25 -0.36 -13.01
N ASP A 13 -12.97 -0.53 -11.90
CA ASP A 13 -13.34 0.59 -11.06
C ASP A 13 -12.06 1.26 -10.50
N PRO A 14 -11.89 2.59 -10.67
CA PRO A 14 -10.70 3.31 -10.25
C PRO A 14 -10.40 3.19 -8.76
N LEU A 15 -11.43 3.20 -7.91
CA LEU A 15 -11.29 3.12 -6.46
C LEU A 15 -10.99 1.70 -6.01
N GLU A 16 -11.65 0.69 -6.59
CA GLU A 16 -11.31 -0.71 -6.35
C GLU A 16 -9.85 -0.99 -6.73
N ARG A 17 -9.40 -0.46 -7.88
CA ARG A 17 -8.02 -0.64 -8.35
C ARG A 17 -7.02 0.09 -7.45
N LEU A 18 -7.31 1.31 -7.00
CA LEU A 18 -6.50 2.04 -6.02
C LEU A 18 -6.43 1.31 -4.67
N GLY A 19 -7.56 0.81 -4.16
CA GLY A 19 -7.61 0.08 -2.90
C GLY A 19 -6.85 -1.23 -2.96
N ALA A 20 -6.99 -1.97 -4.06
CA ALA A 20 -6.26 -3.21 -4.27
C ALA A 20 -4.74 -3.01 -4.25
N VAL A 21 -4.22 -2.00 -4.98
CA VAL A 21 -2.76 -1.75 -5.01
C VAL A 21 -2.23 -1.25 -3.67
N LEU A 22 -3.02 -0.47 -2.92
CA LEU A 22 -2.61 -0.04 -1.58
C LEU A 22 -2.58 -1.22 -0.61
N ILE A 23 -3.58 -2.10 -0.62
CA ILE A 23 -3.59 -3.32 0.20
C ILE A 23 -2.40 -4.21 -0.14
N GLU A 24 -2.13 -4.42 -1.43
CA GLU A 24 -0.98 -5.21 -1.89
C GLU A 24 0.34 -4.66 -1.36
N ARG A 25 0.52 -3.33 -1.40
CA ARG A 25 1.79 -2.69 -0.97
C ARG A 25 1.94 -2.52 0.53
N LEU A 26 0.84 -2.36 1.26
CA LEU A 26 0.88 -2.20 2.72
C LEU A 26 0.95 -3.55 3.44
N GLY A 27 0.42 -4.60 2.80
CA GLY A 27 0.52 -5.99 3.22
C GLY A 27 -0.34 -6.37 4.44
N GLY A 28 -0.33 -7.68 4.71
CA GLY A 28 -0.53 -8.37 6.00
C GLY A 28 -1.85 -8.27 6.75
N ALA A 29 -2.45 -7.08 6.88
CA ALA A 29 -3.55 -6.85 7.80
C ALA A 29 -4.49 -5.71 7.39
N TRP A 30 -4.20 -5.02 6.29
CA TRP A 30 -5.07 -3.97 5.74
C TRP A 30 -6.20 -4.58 4.91
N VAL A 31 -7.43 -4.16 5.21
CA VAL A 31 -8.64 -4.59 4.50
C VAL A 31 -9.44 -3.37 4.03
N SER A 32 -10.16 -3.50 2.93
CA SER A 32 -11.05 -2.43 2.46
C SER A 32 -12.30 -2.32 3.34
N ASP A 33 -12.62 -1.10 3.75
CA ASP A 33 -13.91 -0.67 4.32
C ASP A 33 -14.60 0.35 3.40
N THR A 34 -14.15 0.42 2.14
CA THR A 34 -14.73 1.29 1.11
C THR A 34 -16.11 0.78 0.75
N ARG A 35 -17.13 1.63 0.86
CA ARG A 35 -18.52 1.26 0.53
C ARG A 35 -18.85 1.57 -0.93
N PRO A 36 -19.78 0.84 -1.55
CA PRO A 36 -20.27 1.19 -2.88
C PRO A 36 -20.79 2.63 -2.93
N GLY A 37 -20.25 3.42 -3.86
CA GLY A 37 -20.60 4.84 -4.03
C GLY A 37 -19.78 5.82 -3.17
N ASP A 38 -18.84 5.33 -2.35
CA ASP A 38 -17.86 6.20 -1.70
C ASP A 38 -16.96 6.84 -2.75
N ARG A 39 -16.55 8.09 -2.49
CA ARG A 39 -15.64 8.83 -3.38
C ARG A 39 -14.16 8.52 -3.13
N ALA A 40 -13.85 7.88 -2.01
CA ALA A 40 -12.50 7.67 -1.51
C ALA A 40 -12.35 6.24 -1.01
N VAL A 41 -11.17 5.67 -1.18
CA VAL A 41 -10.81 4.39 -0.59
C VAL A 41 -10.63 4.58 0.90
N THR A 42 -11.25 3.72 1.70
CA THR A 42 -10.98 3.59 3.13
C THR A 42 -10.44 2.20 3.42
N LEU A 43 -9.28 2.13 4.06
CA LEU A 43 -8.67 0.89 4.55
C LEU A 43 -8.67 0.87 6.08
N LEU A 44 -8.92 -0.30 6.64
CA LEU A 44 -8.82 -0.59 8.07
C LEU A 44 -7.70 -1.57 8.31
N HIS A 45 -6.97 -1.37 9.40
CA HIS A 45 -6.10 -2.42 9.90
C HIS A 45 -6.95 -3.42 10.70
N SER A 46 -6.70 -4.72 10.51
CA SER A 46 -7.54 -5.78 11.09
C SER A 46 -7.30 -6.03 12.58
N VAL A 47 -6.18 -5.54 13.13
CA VAL A 47 -5.78 -5.78 14.53
C VAL A 47 -5.57 -4.51 15.35
N THR A 48 -5.49 -3.34 14.71
CA THR A 48 -5.36 -2.05 15.38
C THR A 48 -6.53 -1.14 14.99
N ASP A 49 -6.73 -0.03 15.69
CA ASP A 49 -7.77 0.95 15.38
C ASP A 49 -7.37 1.91 14.24
N ARG A 50 -6.28 1.62 13.53
CA ARG A 50 -5.72 2.47 12.47
C ARG A 50 -6.49 2.37 11.17
N ARG A 51 -6.54 3.50 10.48
CA ARG A 51 -7.31 3.71 9.27
C ARG A 51 -6.50 4.53 8.28
N ILE A 52 -6.68 4.21 7.00
CA ILE A 52 -6.12 4.97 5.89
C ILE A 52 -7.24 5.41 4.97
N GLY A 53 -7.13 6.62 4.46
CA GLY A 53 -7.98 7.17 3.42
C GLY A 53 -7.14 7.54 2.21
N ALA A 54 -7.63 7.22 1.01
CA ALA A 54 -7.08 7.70 -0.24
C ALA A 54 -8.22 8.31 -1.07
N ASP A 55 -8.25 9.65 -1.15
CA ASP A 55 -9.28 10.44 -1.84
C ASP A 55 -8.71 11.00 -3.16
N PRO A 56 -9.11 10.46 -4.33
CA PRO A 56 -8.80 11.05 -5.62
C PRO A 56 -9.50 12.40 -5.79
N TYR A 57 -8.75 13.50 -5.72
CA TYR A 57 -9.28 14.85 -5.77
C TYR A 57 -8.42 15.77 -6.64
N GLN A 58 -9.03 16.38 -7.67
CA GLN A 58 -8.42 17.41 -8.53
C GLN A 58 -7.03 17.02 -9.09
N GLY A 59 -6.93 15.82 -9.67
CA GLY A 59 -5.67 15.35 -10.28
C GLY A 59 -4.61 14.89 -9.27
N ARG A 60 -4.99 14.71 -8.00
CA ARG A 60 -4.12 14.23 -6.92
C ARG A 60 -4.81 13.12 -6.13
N ILE A 61 -4.04 12.34 -5.39
CA ILE A 61 -4.56 11.41 -4.40
C ILE A 61 -4.18 11.95 -3.02
N ILE A 62 -5.20 12.33 -2.24
CA ILE A 62 -5.01 12.79 -0.87
C ILE A 62 -4.97 11.56 0.03
N LEU A 63 -3.81 11.34 0.65
CA LEU A 63 -3.56 10.23 1.56
C LEU A 63 -3.68 10.73 2.99
N GLN A 64 -4.42 9.99 3.80
CA GLN A 64 -4.69 10.34 5.19
C GLN A 64 -4.55 9.10 6.09
N ALA A 65 -4.07 9.30 7.31
CA ALA A 65 -4.05 8.27 8.35
C ALA A 65 -4.75 8.78 9.62
N TRP A 66 -5.47 7.91 10.33
CA TRP A 66 -6.11 8.24 11.61
C TRP A 66 -6.38 6.98 12.43
N THR A 67 -6.77 7.15 13.70
CA THR A 67 -7.28 6.06 14.55
C THR A 67 -8.78 6.20 14.78
N LYS A 68 -9.44 5.09 15.14
CA LYS A 68 -10.85 5.09 15.52
C LYS A 68 -11.05 5.93 16.80
N GLY A 69 -11.45 7.19 16.63
CA GLY A 69 -11.72 8.11 17.73
C GLY A 69 -10.89 9.40 17.71
N THR A 70 -9.93 9.55 16.80
CA THR A 70 -9.19 10.80 16.61
C THR A 70 -9.86 11.68 15.53
N THR A 71 -10.25 12.89 15.93
CA THR A 71 -10.69 13.96 15.01
C THR A 71 -9.73 15.16 15.00
N ALA A 72 -8.72 15.18 15.88
CA ALA A 72 -7.88 16.35 16.13
C ALA A 72 -6.64 16.44 15.24
N VAL A 73 -6.08 15.30 14.80
CA VAL A 73 -4.89 15.24 13.94
C VAL A 73 -5.08 14.11 12.93
N THR A 74 -5.16 14.48 11.65
CA THR A 74 -5.20 13.53 10.53
C THR A 74 -3.99 13.84 9.66
N PRO A 75 -2.83 13.20 9.93
CA PRO A 75 -1.67 13.34 9.06
C PRO A 75 -2.10 13.13 7.61
N THR A 76 -1.79 14.12 6.78
CA THR A 76 -2.27 14.20 5.40
C THR A 76 -1.09 14.46 4.47
N ALA A 77 -1.04 13.76 3.35
CA ALA A 77 -0.12 14.01 2.25
C ALA A 77 -0.87 13.96 0.93
N ALA A 78 -0.26 14.48 -0.13
CA ALA A 78 -0.82 14.41 -1.47
C ALA A 78 0.19 13.75 -2.40
N TYR A 79 -0.25 12.74 -3.14
CA TYR A 79 0.47 12.17 -4.27
C TYR A 79 -0.06 12.80 -5.57
N THR A 80 0.84 13.28 -6.42
CA THR A 80 0.49 13.84 -7.73
C THR A 80 1.06 12.93 -8.82
N PRO A 81 0.22 12.16 -9.53
CA PRO A 81 0.69 11.33 -10.64
C PRO A 81 1.09 12.17 -11.85
N ASP A 82 1.92 11.58 -12.72
CA ASP A 82 2.13 12.09 -14.08
C ASP A 82 0.96 11.68 -14.96
N LEU A 83 0.16 12.65 -15.39
CA LEU A 83 -1.03 12.45 -16.21
C LEU A 83 -0.75 12.67 -17.72
N THR A 84 0.50 12.85 -18.15
CA THR A 84 0.83 13.23 -19.55
C THR A 84 0.24 12.30 -20.62
N LYS A 85 -0.04 11.03 -20.28
CA LYS A 85 -0.60 10.01 -21.20
C LYS A 85 -2.05 9.61 -20.89
N HIS A 86 -2.71 10.33 -20.00
CA HIS A 86 -4.04 10.01 -19.50
C HIS A 86 -4.94 11.24 -19.55
N GLU A 87 -6.24 11.03 -19.78
CA GLU A 87 -7.21 12.13 -19.87
C GLU A 87 -7.32 12.86 -18.52
N ASP A 88 -7.42 12.08 -17.45
CA ASP A 88 -7.51 12.56 -16.08
C ASP A 88 -7.03 11.49 -15.09
N LEU A 89 -7.25 11.76 -13.81
CA LEU A 89 -6.88 10.84 -12.73
C LEU A 89 -7.70 9.55 -12.75
N GLU A 90 -8.95 9.60 -13.19
CA GLU A 90 -9.85 8.44 -13.24
C GLU A 90 -9.39 7.47 -14.34
N ASP A 91 -9.05 8.00 -15.52
CA ASP A 91 -8.48 7.25 -16.63
C ASP A 91 -7.12 6.65 -16.26
N TRP A 92 -6.25 7.42 -15.58
CA TRP A 92 -4.97 6.92 -15.07
C TRP A 92 -5.15 5.81 -14.04
N LEU A 93 -6.05 5.97 -13.05
CA LEU A 93 -6.34 4.95 -12.05
C LEU A 93 -6.95 3.69 -12.68
N SER A 94 -7.73 3.82 -13.75
CA SER A 94 -8.39 2.70 -14.42
C SER A 94 -7.45 1.91 -15.34
N THR A 95 -6.51 2.59 -16.01
CA THR A 95 -5.74 2.00 -17.12
C THR A 95 -4.22 2.12 -16.99
N GLY A 96 -3.72 3.05 -16.18
CA GLY A 96 -2.29 3.31 -15.99
C GLY A 96 -1.56 2.17 -15.25
N ASP A 97 -0.24 2.09 -15.43
CA ASP A 97 0.61 1.23 -14.62
C ASP A 97 0.84 1.88 -13.25
N LEU A 98 0.39 1.20 -12.19
CA LEU A 98 0.44 1.70 -10.81
C LEU A 98 1.61 1.13 -10.01
N ALA A 99 2.52 0.36 -10.61
CA ALA A 99 3.56 -0.35 -9.87
C ALA A 99 4.46 0.59 -9.05
N ASP A 100 4.99 1.65 -9.69
CA ASP A 100 5.86 2.64 -9.02
C ASP A 100 5.05 3.60 -8.15
N ALA A 101 3.88 4.03 -8.64
CA ALA A 101 3.00 4.93 -7.92
C ALA A 101 2.53 4.33 -6.59
N SER A 102 2.14 3.05 -6.60
CA SER A 102 1.71 2.31 -5.40
C SER A 102 2.84 2.18 -4.38
N ALA A 103 4.08 1.96 -4.81
CA ALA A 103 5.23 1.90 -3.92
C ALA A 103 5.49 3.27 -3.24
N VAL A 104 5.40 4.36 -4.01
CA VAL A 104 5.54 5.73 -3.47
C VAL A 104 4.40 6.06 -2.51
N MET A 105 3.15 5.77 -2.88
CA MET A 105 1.99 6.00 -2.02
C MET A 105 2.07 5.19 -0.72
N ALA A 106 2.49 3.92 -0.77
CA ALA A 106 2.68 3.10 0.42
C ALA A 106 3.77 3.65 1.35
N ALA A 107 4.90 4.11 0.81
CA ALA A 107 5.94 4.77 1.60
C ALA A 107 5.43 6.03 2.30
N VAL A 108 4.64 6.85 1.60
CA VAL A 108 3.98 8.04 2.17
C VAL A 108 3.02 7.63 3.28
N VAL A 109 2.18 6.62 3.05
CA VAL A 109 1.25 6.09 4.05
C VAL A 109 1.98 5.62 5.31
N HIS A 110 3.08 4.89 5.18
CA HIS A 110 3.89 4.49 6.35
C HIS A 110 4.42 5.69 7.14
N GLN A 111 4.84 6.76 6.45
CA GLN A 111 5.24 8.00 7.12
C GLN A 111 4.08 8.69 7.83
N LEU A 112 2.86 8.62 7.28
CA LEU A 112 1.66 9.16 7.94
C LEU A 112 1.28 8.34 9.17
N LEU A 113 1.34 7.00 9.09
CA LEU A 113 1.07 6.10 10.21
C LEU A 113 2.06 6.30 11.37
N ALA A 114 3.33 6.57 11.06
CA ALA A 114 4.36 6.87 12.07
C ALA A 114 4.11 8.18 12.83
N GLN A 115 3.24 9.06 12.33
CA GLN A 115 2.85 10.31 13.01
C GLN A 115 1.65 10.15 13.93
N LEU A 116 0.98 8.99 13.92
CA LEU A 116 -0.12 8.71 14.83
C LEU A 116 0.43 8.47 16.26
N PRO A 117 -0.31 8.88 17.30
CA PRO A 117 0.08 8.62 18.67
C PRO A 117 0.15 7.10 18.91
N ALA A 118 1.26 6.63 19.48
CA ALA A 118 1.41 5.23 19.89
C ALA A 118 0.50 4.93 21.09
N GLU A 119 -0.35 3.91 20.97
CA GLU A 119 -1.01 3.34 22.14
C GLU A 119 -0.05 2.41 22.91
N PRO A 120 -0.29 2.14 24.21
CA PRO A 120 0.49 1.14 24.94
C PRO A 120 0.39 -0.23 24.24
N GLY A 121 1.49 -0.70 23.66
CA GLY A 121 1.54 -1.93 22.86
C GLY A 121 1.29 -1.75 21.36
N ASP A 122 1.13 -0.51 20.88
CA ASP A 122 0.99 -0.16 19.46
C ASP A 122 2.20 0.66 19.02
N THR A 123 3.29 -0.01 18.63
CA THR A 123 4.42 0.69 18.02
C THR A 123 4.27 0.60 16.50
N ALA A 124 4.19 1.75 15.82
CA ALA A 124 4.20 1.80 14.36
C ALA A 124 5.42 1.08 13.76
N ALA A 125 6.51 0.98 14.53
CA ALA A 125 7.69 0.19 14.18
C ALA A 125 7.40 -1.32 14.11
N GLU A 126 6.58 -1.88 15.02
CA GLU A 126 6.14 -3.28 14.94
C GLU A 126 5.28 -3.56 13.71
N GLU A 127 4.40 -2.63 13.34
CA GLU A 127 3.60 -2.74 12.10
C GLU A 127 4.50 -2.72 10.86
N VAL A 128 5.46 -1.79 10.80
CA VAL A 128 6.44 -1.74 9.71
C VAL A 128 7.27 -3.03 9.69
N LEU A 129 7.69 -3.54 10.85
CA LEU A 129 8.44 -4.79 10.94
C LEU A 129 7.63 -6.00 10.44
N ALA A 130 6.35 -6.08 10.80
CA ALA A 130 5.45 -7.12 10.35
C ALA A 130 5.21 -7.07 8.83
N THR A 131 4.94 -5.88 8.27
CA THR A 131 4.82 -5.70 6.81
C THR A 131 6.11 -6.12 6.10
N ARG A 132 7.27 -5.68 6.59
CA ARG A 132 8.56 -6.05 6.00
C ARG A 132 8.84 -7.55 6.09
N ALA A 133 8.43 -8.21 7.17
CA ALA A 133 8.52 -9.66 7.30
C ALA A 133 7.66 -10.38 6.26
N SER A 134 6.43 -9.91 6.01
CA SER A 134 5.56 -10.43 4.95
C SER A 134 6.17 -10.23 3.56
N GLU A 135 6.66 -9.02 3.23
CA GLU A 135 7.34 -8.73 1.96
C GLU A 135 8.56 -9.63 1.75
N LEU A 136 9.36 -9.85 2.81
CA LEU A 136 10.52 -10.73 2.76
C LEU A 136 10.12 -12.19 2.44
N ALA A 137 9.03 -12.69 3.04
CA ALA A 137 8.53 -14.04 2.80
C ALA A 137 8.04 -14.22 1.35
N GLU A 138 7.34 -13.23 0.80
CA GLU A 138 6.89 -13.23 -0.59
C GLU A 138 8.08 -13.24 -1.55
N LYS A 139 9.06 -12.34 -1.34
CA LYS A 139 10.26 -12.27 -2.19
C LYS A 139 11.13 -13.52 -2.09
N ALA A 140 11.22 -14.14 -0.91
CA ALA A 140 11.87 -15.43 -0.73
C ALA A 140 11.18 -16.54 -1.54
N THR A 141 9.84 -16.53 -1.59
CA THR A 141 9.05 -17.48 -2.38
C THR A 141 9.26 -17.28 -3.89
N GLU A 142 9.23 -16.03 -4.37
CA GLU A 142 9.54 -15.70 -5.77
C GLU A 142 10.97 -16.13 -6.17
N PHE A 143 11.94 -15.87 -5.29
CA PHE A 143 13.33 -16.28 -5.49
C PHE A 143 13.47 -17.79 -5.62
N ALA A 144 12.81 -18.56 -4.74
CA ALA A 144 12.80 -20.03 -4.82
C ALA A 144 12.17 -20.52 -6.14
N ALA A 145 11.07 -19.90 -6.57
CA ALA A 145 10.42 -20.23 -7.85
C ALA A 145 11.33 -19.93 -9.06
N HIS A 146 12.12 -18.86 -9.02
CA HIS A 146 13.10 -18.55 -10.06
C HIS A 146 14.28 -19.55 -10.08
N LEU A 147 14.75 -20.00 -8.92
CA LEU A 147 15.77 -21.07 -8.84
C LEU A 147 15.27 -22.37 -9.47
N ILE A 148 14.04 -22.80 -9.14
CA ILE A 148 13.42 -24.00 -9.72
C ILE A 148 13.33 -23.88 -11.25
N ARG A 149 12.95 -22.70 -11.75
CA ARG A 149 12.85 -22.39 -13.18
C ARG A 149 14.19 -22.07 -13.85
N ARG A 150 15.31 -22.11 -13.13
CA ARG A 150 16.66 -21.77 -13.61
C ARG A 150 16.76 -20.36 -14.23
N GLN A 151 15.98 -19.43 -13.71
CA GLN A 151 16.01 -18.03 -14.14
C GLN A 151 17.08 -17.23 -13.39
N PRO A 152 17.57 -16.10 -13.94
CA PRO A 152 18.51 -15.24 -13.22
C PRO A 152 17.92 -14.71 -11.91
N VAL A 153 18.59 -14.94 -10.78
CA VAL A 153 18.08 -14.61 -9.44
C VAL A 153 18.80 -13.45 -8.73
N ARG A 154 19.79 -12.83 -9.38
CA ARG A 154 20.68 -11.84 -8.74
C ARG A 154 19.95 -10.60 -8.23
N ALA A 155 18.97 -10.11 -8.98
CA ALA A 155 18.17 -8.94 -8.59
C ALA A 155 17.28 -9.28 -7.38
N ALA A 156 16.57 -10.41 -7.42
CA ALA A 156 15.74 -10.90 -6.32
C ALA A 156 16.56 -11.12 -5.03
N ALA A 157 17.76 -11.71 -5.12
CA ALA A 157 18.65 -11.89 -3.98
C ALA A 157 19.08 -10.56 -3.33
N ARG A 158 19.35 -9.52 -4.14
CA ARG A 158 19.68 -8.18 -3.63
C ARG A 158 18.50 -7.54 -2.92
N GLU A 159 17.30 -7.75 -3.46
CA GLU A 159 16.08 -7.20 -2.87
C GLU A 159 15.75 -7.86 -1.53
N ILE A 160 15.91 -9.20 -1.43
CA ILE A 160 15.81 -9.94 -0.16
C ILE A 160 16.81 -9.40 0.87
N TYR A 161 18.07 -9.20 0.46
CA TYR A 161 19.10 -8.64 1.35
C TYR A 161 18.74 -7.24 1.83
N ARG A 162 18.24 -6.37 0.94
CA ARG A 162 17.80 -5.01 1.28
C ARG A 162 16.66 -5.04 2.30
N LEU A 163 15.65 -5.88 2.08
CA LEU A 163 14.50 -6.03 2.99
C LEU A 163 14.94 -6.56 4.36
N ALA A 164 15.82 -7.57 4.39
CA ALA A 164 16.34 -8.11 5.65
C ALA A 164 17.14 -7.06 6.44
N ALA A 165 17.95 -6.22 5.78
CA ALA A 165 18.68 -5.14 6.45
C ALA A 165 17.73 -4.10 7.07
N GLN A 166 16.69 -3.70 6.33
CA GLN A 166 15.68 -2.76 6.83
C GLN A 166 14.85 -3.34 7.99
N MET A 167 14.60 -4.66 7.98
CA MET A 167 13.94 -5.34 9.09
C MET A 167 14.79 -5.31 10.36
N VAL A 168 16.11 -5.50 10.26
CA VAL A 168 17.00 -5.41 11.42
C VAL A 168 16.94 -4.00 12.02
N GLU A 169 17.10 -2.97 11.20
CA GLU A 169 17.02 -1.57 11.66
C GLU A 169 15.67 -1.26 12.33
N THR A 170 14.57 -1.81 11.80
CA THR A 170 13.24 -1.62 12.38
C THR A 170 13.06 -2.44 13.66
N ALA A 171 13.62 -3.64 13.74
CA ALA A 171 13.56 -4.50 14.92
C ALA A 171 14.34 -3.88 16.09
N ASP A 172 15.51 -3.28 15.84
CA ASP A 172 16.27 -2.56 16.86
C ASP A 172 15.44 -1.42 17.46
N VAL A 173 14.70 -0.67 16.61
CA VAL A 173 13.77 0.37 17.09
C VAL A 173 12.66 -0.23 17.94
N VAL A 174 12.10 -1.38 17.55
CA VAL A 174 11.06 -2.07 18.34
C VAL A 174 11.60 -2.51 19.70
N ASP A 175 12.80 -3.08 19.74
CA ASP A 175 13.43 -3.54 20.98
C ASP A 175 13.76 -2.37 21.90
N ASP A 176 14.28 -1.26 21.37
CA ASP A 176 14.48 0.00 22.11
C ASP A 176 13.17 0.52 22.74
N HIS A 177 12.06 0.47 21.99
CA HIS A 177 10.75 0.89 22.50
C HIS A 177 10.23 -0.03 23.62
N ARG A 178 10.62 -1.31 23.60
CA ARG A 178 10.26 -2.31 24.61
C ARG A 178 11.23 -2.35 25.79
N GLY A 179 12.39 -1.68 25.68
CA GLY A 179 13.42 -1.61 26.71
C GLY A 179 14.28 -2.88 26.80
N TYR A 180 14.46 -3.58 25.68
CA TYR A 180 15.35 -4.74 25.57
C TYR A 180 16.78 -4.36 25.18
#